data_AF-X0VUR1-F1
#
_entry.id   AF-X0VUR1-F1
#
_cell.length_a   1.000
_cell.length_b   1.000
_cell.length_c   1.000
_cell.angle_alpha   90.00
_cell.angle_beta   90.00
_cell.angle_gamma   90.00
#
_symmetry.space_group_name_H-M   'P 1'
#
loop_
_entity.id
_entity.type
_entity.pdbx_description
1 polymer ?
#
loop_
_entity_poly.entity_id
_entity_poly.type
_entity_poly.pdbx_seq_one_letter_code
_entity_poly.pdbx_strand_id
1 'polypeptide(L)'
;FTAIQFVMTQWRMTKTDADGNPTFLGRDKVAVNPPYFQRLDKYVDAINEAGLVAVPVLLWAIRGDDNPGYYLPEDQKIVLAEYMIARYGAHQVIWFLGGDGNYSGENAETWKRIGRAVFNKDQHRLATMHVRGRSWIGKEFRNEPWFSFIGYQSGHGDDEKTFRWLNQGQPGTEWNNKPNLPVINIEPNYEAHNGYTYRKVHNDHSVRRAAYWSLLVSPTAGVTYGGQGIWGWHTKVQVPAAHGSTGLGSPWYIAKDLPG
;
A
#
# COMPACT_ATOMS: atom_id res chain seq x y z
N PHE A 1 1.65 0.41 -17.13
CA PHE A 1 1.00 0.63 -15.82
C PHE A 1 -0.36 1.27 -16.02
N THR A 2 -1.35 0.94 -15.18
CA THR A 2 -2.70 1.54 -15.23
C THR A 2 -3.13 2.15 -13.91
N ALA A 3 -2.34 1.99 -12.85
CA ALA A 3 -2.60 2.51 -11.51
C ALA A 3 -1.28 2.85 -10.80
N ILE A 4 -1.31 3.83 -9.90
CA ILE A 4 -0.16 4.30 -9.13
C ILE A 4 -0.51 4.31 -7.64
N GLN A 5 0.19 3.49 -6.85
CA GLN A 5 0.07 3.49 -5.40
C GLN A 5 0.97 4.53 -4.77
N PHE A 6 0.49 5.23 -3.74
CA PHE A 6 1.29 6.17 -2.96
C PHE A 6 0.77 6.32 -1.54
N VAL A 7 1.67 6.63 -0.60
CA VAL A 7 1.29 6.92 0.79
C VAL A 7 0.85 8.38 0.87
N MET A 8 -0.40 8.60 1.30
CA MET A 8 -1.03 9.93 1.28
C MET A 8 -0.70 10.78 2.51
N THR A 9 -0.28 10.15 3.61
CA THR A 9 0.05 10.81 4.87
C THR A 9 1.55 10.77 5.17
N GLN A 10 1.97 11.53 6.17
CA GLN A 10 3.29 11.36 6.76
C GLN A 10 3.46 9.93 7.28
N TRP A 11 4.68 9.40 7.14
CA TRP A 11 5.04 8.05 7.57
C TRP A 11 6.54 7.98 7.84
N ARG A 12 7.02 6.84 8.34
CA ARG A 12 8.43 6.67 8.77
C ARG A 12 9.51 7.11 7.76
N MET A 13 9.22 7.09 6.46
CA MET A 13 10.17 7.51 5.42
C MET A 13 10.09 9.01 5.11
N THR A 14 8.89 9.59 5.16
CA THR A 14 8.61 10.94 4.69
C THR A 14 7.69 11.63 5.68
N LYS A 15 8.25 12.52 6.51
CA LYS A 15 7.52 13.21 7.58
C LYS A 15 6.78 14.46 7.11
N THR A 16 7.22 15.04 6.00
CA THR A 16 6.69 16.28 5.40
C THR A 16 6.75 16.19 3.87
N ASP A 17 6.09 17.11 3.18
CA ASP A 17 6.40 17.36 1.76
C ASP A 17 7.79 18.01 1.58
N ALA A 18 8.13 18.34 0.33
CA ALA A 18 9.42 18.97 0.01
C ALA A 18 9.56 20.42 0.52
N ASP A 19 8.46 21.06 0.92
CA ASP A 19 8.45 22.43 1.47
C ASP A 19 8.46 22.41 3.01
N GLY A 20 8.52 21.22 3.63
CA GLY A 20 8.55 21.05 5.08
C GLY A 20 7.16 21.01 5.73
N ASN A 21 6.08 20.93 4.94
CA ASN A 21 4.73 20.88 5.47
C ASN A 21 4.37 19.44 5.90
N PRO A 22 3.95 19.20 7.16
CA PRO A 22 3.38 17.91 7.55
C PRO A 22 1.98 17.74 6.96
N THR A 23 1.48 16.51 6.94
CA THR A 23 0.13 16.23 6.41
C THR A 23 -0.97 16.71 7.36
N PHE A 24 -0.69 16.67 8.66
CA PHE A 24 -1.55 17.19 9.71
C PHE A 24 -0.72 17.43 10.99
N LEU A 25 -1.32 18.11 11.96
CA LEU A 25 -0.77 18.33 13.30
C LEU A 25 -1.66 17.69 14.37
N GLY A 26 -1.09 17.41 15.54
CA GLY A 26 -1.81 16.87 16.69
C GLY A 26 -1.93 15.34 16.70
N ARG A 27 -2.19 14.78 17.89
CA ARG A 27 -2.44 13.35 18.12
C ARG A 27 -3.85 13.09 18.64
N ASP A 28 -4.22 13.76 19.73
CA ASP A 28 -5.56 13.64 20.34
C ASP A 28 -6.63 14.38 19.53
N LYS A 29 -6.21 15.42 18.80
CA LYS A 29 -7.06 16.16 17.86
C LYS A 29 -6.26 16.50 16.62
N VAL A 30 -6.56 15.82 15.53
CA VAL A 30 -5.92 16.03 14.22
C VAL A 30 -6.40 17.35 13.62
N ALA A 31 -5.44 18.18 13.23
CA ALA A 31 -5.64 19.37 12.42
C ALA A 31 -4.98 19.15 11.06
N VAL A 32 -5.79 18.88 10.03
CA VAL A 32 -5.30 18.71 8.65
C VAL A 32 -4.55 19.96 8.18
N ASN A 33 -3.53 19.78 7.33
CA ASN A 33 -2.76 20.88 6.75
C ASN A 33 -3.18 21.12 5.29
N PRO A 34 -4.08 22.09 5.00
CA PRO A 34 -4.61 22.25 3.64
C PRO A 34 -3.56 22.51 2.57
N PRO A 35 -2.51 23.34 2.77
CA PRO A 35 -1.41 23.49 1.82
C PRO A 35 -0.77 22.18 1.35
N TYR A 36 -0.55 21.21 2.24
CA TYR A 36 0.00 19.90 1.86
C TYR A 36 -0.94 19.19 0.87
N PHE A 37 -2.24 19.15 1.19
CA PHE A 37 -3.22 18.48 0.34
C PHE A 37 -3.49 19.25 -0.97
N GLN A 38 -3.42 20.58 -0.97
CA GLN A 38 -3.51 21.39 -2.19
C GLN A 38 -2.34 21.13 -3.15
N ARG A 39 -1.15 20.86 -2.63
CA ARG A 39 -0.03 20.38 -3.43
C ARG A 39 -0.29 18.96 -3.94
N LEU A 40 -0.89 18.10 -3.12
CA LEU A 40 -1.20 16.72 -3.49
C LEU A 40 -2.28 16.63 -4.57
N ASP A 41 -3.26 17.55 -4.61
CA ASP A 41 -4.26 17.65 -5.69
C ASP A 41 -3.61 17.55 -7.07
N LYS A 42 -2.56 18.34 -7.31
CA LYS A 42 -1.85 18.38 -8.59
C LYS A 42 -1.27 17.03 -9.00
N TYR A 43 -0.87 16.19 -8.05
CA TYR A 43 -0.35 14.86 -8.35
C TYR A 43 -1.48 13.86 -8.61
N VAL A 44 -2.60 13.96 -7.88
CA VAL A 44 -3.78 13.13 -8.15
C VAL A 44 -4.37 13.47 -9.54
N ASP A 45 -4.45 14.76 -9.86
CA ASP A 45 -4.83 15.27 -11.18
C ASP A 45 -3.89 14.72 -12.26
N ALA A 46 -2.58 14.86 -12.09
CA ALA A 46 -1.60 14.37 -13.06
C ALA A 46 -1.69 12.84 -13.30
N ILE A 47 -1.98 12.05 -12.26
CA ILE A 47 -2.20 10.60 -12.40
C ILE A 47 -3.45 10.34 -13.25
N ASN A 48 -4.56 11.02 -12.96
CA ASN A 48 -5.84 10.82 -13.66
C ASN A 48 -5.81 11.37 -15.10
N GLU A 49 -5.20 12.53 -15.33
CA GLU A 49 -4.99 13.12 -16.67
C GLU A 49 -4.13 12.22 -17.56
N ALA A 50 -3.18 11.48 -16.98
CA ALA A 50 -2.42 10.45 -17.68
C ALA A 50 -3.21 9.15 -17.96
N GLY A 51 -4.50 9.10 -17.62
CA GLY A 51 -5.35 7.92 -17.79
C GLY A 51 -5.07 6.80 -16.78
N LEU A 52 -4.42 7.10 -15.66
CA LEU A 52 -4.09 6.15 -14.61
C LEU A 52 -5.01 6.32 -13.38
N VAL A 53 -5.22 5.23 -12.64
CA VAL A 53 -5.96 5.25 -11.37
C VAL A 53 -5.01 5.60 -10.22
N ALA A 54 -5.38 6.59 -9.41
CA ALA A 54 -4.67 6.91 -8.17
C ALA A 54 -5.04 5.91 -7.07
N VAL A 55 -4.05 5.33 -6.38
CA VAL A 55 -4.27 4.34 -5.33
C VAL A 55 -3.66 4.81 -4.01
N PRO A 56 -4.28 5.80 -3.34
CA PRO A 56 -3.77 6.32 -2.10
C PRO A 56 -3.91 5.33 -0.94
N VAL A 57 -2.81 5.15 -0.22
CA VAL A 57 -2.79 4.54 1.11
C VAL A 57 -3.08 5.62 2.15
N LEU A 58 -4.27 5.55 2.75
CA LEU A 58 -4.80 6.58 3.63
C LEU A 58 -4.05 6.62 4.97
N LEU A 59 -3.88 5.48 5.63
CA LEU A 59 -3.30 5.41 6.97
C LEU A 59 -2.19 4.37 7.02
N TRP A 60 -0.95 4.80 6.77
CA TRP A 60 0.20 3.91 6.96
C TRP A 60 0.29 3.46 8.42
N ALA A 61 0.36 2.14 8.66
CA ALA A 61 0.06 1.52 9.94
C ALA A 61 1.15 0.55 10.42
N ILE A 62 2.33 0.56 9.80
CA ILE A 62 3.47 -0.15 10.37
C ILE A 62 3.79 0.38 11.78
N ARG A 63 4.24 -0.51 12.66
CA ARG A 63 4.57 -0.17 14.04
C ARG A 63 5.58 0.98 14.10
N GLY A 64 5.23 2.04 14.82
CA GLY A 64 6.10 3.20 15.08
C GLY A 64 5.34 4.51 15.20
N ASP A 65 5.91 5.45 15.95
CA ASP A 65 5.28 6.73 16.32
C ASP A 65 5.26 7.78 15.20
N ASP A 66 5.81 7.42 14.02
CA ASP A 66 5.77 8.23 12.81
C ASP A 66 4.59 7.84 11.88
N ASN A 67 3.87 6.75 12.18
CA ASN A 67 2.87 6.18 11.27
C ASN A 67 1.44 6.41 11.81
N PRO A 68 0.60 7.24 11.15
CA PRO A 68 -0.71 7.65 11.69
C PRO A 68 -1.66 6.48 11.92
N GLY A 69 -1.64 5.48 11.04
CA GLY A 69 -2.43 4.25 11.20
C GLY A 69 -2.02 3.42 12.43
N TYR A 70 -0.81 3.64 12.97
CA TYR A 70 -0.37 3.01 14.20
C TYR A 70 -0.71 3.84 15.44
N TYR A 71 -0.24 5.09 15.51
CA TYR A 71 -0.26 5.85 16.77
C TYR A 71 -1.53 6.67 17.02
N LEU A 72 -2.29 7.05 15.98
CA LEU A 72 -3.51 7.84 16.21
C LEU A 72 -4.59 7.01 16.90
N PRO A 73 -5.38 7.60 17.80
CA PRO A 73 -6.59 6.95 18.31
C PRO A 73 -7.63 6.76 17.17
N GLU A 74 -8.59 5.84 17.39
CA GLU A 74 -9.54 5.38 16.36
C GLU A 74 -10.38 6.52 15.76
N ASP A 75 -10.88 7.42 16.61
CA ASP A 75 -11.68 8.58 16.22
C ASP A 75 -10.86 9.54 15.32
N GLN A 76 -9.58 9.74 15.63
CA GLN A 76 -8.72 10.61 14.83
C GLN A 76 -8.30 9.97 13.49
N LYS A 77 -8.20 8.63 13.43
CA LYS A 77 -8.04 7.90 12.16
C LYS A 77 -9.25 8.11 11.26
N ILE A 78 -10.46 8.06 11.81
CA ILE A 78 -11.72 8.30 11.09
C ILE A 78 -11.73 9.71 10.52
N VAL A 79 -11.51 10.74 11.35
CA VAL A 79 -11.50 12.15 10.90
C VAL A 79 -10.52 12.38 9.76
N LEU A 80 -9.29 11.85 9.87
CA LEU A 80 -8.28 12.02 8.84
C LEU A 80 -8.67 11.31 7.53
N ALA A 81 -9.15 10.07 7.61
CA ALA A 81 -9.58 9.31 6.45
C ALA A 81 -10.82 9.90 5.76
N GLU A 82 -11.82 10.38 6.52
CA GLU A 82 -13.00 11.07 5.99
C GLU A 82 -12.60 12.32 5.21
N TYR A 83 -11.67 13.13 5.74
CA TYR A 83 -11.17 14.31 5.04
C TYR A 83 -10.55 13.94 3.67
N MET A 84 -9.70 12.91 3.63
CA MET A 84 -9.05 12.46 2.40
C MET A 84 -10.05 11.90 1.39
N ILE A 85 -11.03 11.11 1.86
CA ILE A 85 -12.09 10.54 1.01
C ILE A 85 -12.99 11.65 0.45
N ALA A 86 -13.39 12.62 1.29
CA ALA A 86 -14.20 13.75 0.87
C ALA A 86 -13.47 14.61 -0.18
N ARG A 87 -12.16 14.81 -0.01
CA ARG A 87 -11.35 15.62 -0.93
C ARG A 87 -11.15 14.97 -2.29
N TYR A 88 -10.82 13.67 -2.34
CA TYR A 88 -10.45 13.01 -3.59
C TYR A 88 -11.51 12.04 -4.15
N GLY A 89 -12.66 11.85 -3.49
CA GLY A 89 -13.69 10.89 -3.92
C GLY A 89 -14.25 11.12 -5.33
N ALA A 90 -14.20 12.35 -5.84
CA ALA A 90 -14.57 12.68 -7.21
C ALA A 90 -13.54 12.20 -8.27
N HIS A 91 -12.28 11.99 -7.89
CA HIS A 91 -11.19 11.53 -8.77
C HIS A 91 -11.28 10.03 -9.06
N GLN A 92 -10.57 9.56 -10.09
CA GLN A 92 -10.41 8.13 -10.37
C GLN A 92 -9.44 7.52 -9.37
N VAL A 93 -10.00 7.05 -8.25
CA VAL A 93 -9.25 6.51 -7.11
C VAL A 93 -9.71 5.11 -6.70
N ILE A 94 -8.77 4.34 -6.14
CA ILE A 94 -9.02 3.12 -5.36
C ILE A 94 -8.37 3.29 -3.99
N TRP A 95 -9.12 3.05 -2.92
CA TRP A 95 -8.66 3.35 -1.57
C TRP A 95 -7.97 2.18 -0.90
N PHE A 96 -6.75 2.39 -0.39
CA PHE A 96 -6.13 1.50 0.58
C PHE A 96 -6.28 2.14 1.96
N LEU A 97 -7.20 1.63 2.79
CA LEU A 97 -7.49 2.26 4.08
C LEU A 97 -6.28 2.21 5.03
N GLY A 98 -5.64 1.06 5.15
CA GLY A 98 -4.40 0.88 5.93
C GLY A 98 -3.22 0.49 5.03
N GLY A 99 -1.99 0.71 5.51
CA GLY A 99 -0.74 0.29 4.85
C GLY A 99 0.26 -0.44 5.76
N ASP A 100 0.79 -1.56 5.28
CA ASP A 100 1.87 -2.38 5.87
C ASP A 100 1.66 -2.77 7.36
N GLY A 101 0.39 -2.79 7.80
CA GLY A 101 -0.01 -3.17 9.15
C GLY A 101 -0.34 -4.66 9.30
N ASN A 102 -0.50 -5.10 10.55
CA ASN A 102 -1.08 -6.40 10.88
C ASN A 102 -2.59 -6.26 11.10
N TYR A 103 -3.40 -6.87 10.24
CA TYR A 103 -4.86 -6.80 10.29
C TYR A 103 -5.52 -8.16 10.53
N SER A 104 -4.76 -9.15 11.01
CA SER A 104 -5.30 -10.48 11.32
C SER A 104 -5.76 -10.58 12.78
N GLY A 105 -6.75 -11.43 13.03
CA GLY A 105 -7.29 -11.69 14.37
C GLY A 105 -7.89 -10.44 15.01
N GLU A 106 -7.60 -10.22 16.30
CA GLU A 106 -8.17 -9.10 17.08
C GLU A 106 -7.82 -7.72 16.51
N ASN A 107 -6.70 -7.60 15.79
CA ASN A 107 -6.31 -6.34 15.16
C ASN A 107 -7.28 -5.92 14.04
N ALA A 108 -8.04 -6.86 13.46
CA ALA A 108 -8.98 -6.57 12.38
C ALA A 108 -10.14 -5.67 12.83
N GLU A 109 -10.62 -5.84 14.07
CA GLU A 109 -11.89 -5.26 14.50
C GLU A 109 -11.88 -3.73 14.51
N THR A 110 -10.76 -3.12 14.93
CA THR A 110 -10.57 -1.67 14.84
C THR A 110 -10.65 -1.16 13.40
N TRP A 111 -10.02 -1.86 12.45
CA TRP A 111 -10.03 -1.44 11.05
C TRP A 111 -11.36 -1.69 10.35
N LYS A 112 -12.12 -2.71 10.76
CA LYS A 112 -13.51 -2.90 10.32
C LYS A 112 -14.40 -1.74 10.76
N ARG A 113 -14.28 -1.30 12.03
CA ARG A 113 -15.03 -0.14 12.54
C ARG A 113 -14.67 1.13 11.78
N ILE A 114 -13.37 1.41 11.59
CA ILE A 114 -12.92 2.56 10.79
C ILE A 114 -13.48 2.47 9.38
N GLY A 115 -13.33 1.35 8.68
CA GLY A 115 -13.81 1.20 7.31
C GLY A 115 -15.32 1.40 7.17
N ARG A 116 -16.13 0.90 8.12
CA ARG A 116 -17.59 1.14 8.14
C ARG A 116 -17.96 2.59 8.43
N ALA A 117 -17.12 3.32 9.18
CA ALA A 117 -17.34 4.72 9.48
C ALA A 117 -17.04 5.61 8.26
N VAL A 118 -15.95 5.32 7.54
CA VAL A 118 -15.43 6.23 6.50
C VAL A 118 -15.94 5.92 5.09
N PHE A 119 -16.36 4.68 4.83
CA PHE A 119 -16.87 4.27 3.52
C PHE A 119 -18.38 4.09 3.54
N ASN A 120 -19.07 4.96 2.81
CA ASN A 120 -20.52 4.91 2.66
C ASN A 120 -20.96 3.76 1.76
N LYS A 121 -22.19 3.26 1.96
CA LYS A 121 -22.78 2.21 1.11
C LYS A 121 -22.92 2.65 -0.35
N ASP A 122 -23.13 3.95 -0.58
CA ASP A 122 -23.28 4.55 -1.91
C ASP A 122 -21.94 5.02 -2.50
N GLN A 123 -20.80 4.67 -1.89
CA GLN A 123 -19.50 5.04 -2.42
C GLN A 123 -19.26 4.37 -3.78
N HIS A 124 -18.93 5.19 -4.78
CA HIS A 124 -18.64 4.73 -6.14
C HIS A 124 -17.19 4.23 -6.36
N ARG A 125 -16.34 4.30 -5.33
CA ARG A 125 -14.90 3.96 -5.40
C ARG A 125 -14.59 2.68 -4.63
N LEU A 126 -13.77 1.82 -5.22
CA LEU A 126 -13.35 0.56 -4.58
C LEU A 126 -12.43 0.85 -3.39
N ALA A 127 -12.51 0.01 -2.36
CA ALA A 127 -11.64 0.09 -1.20
C ALA A 127 -11.13 -1.29 -0.76
N THR A 128 -9.91 -1.33 -0.22
CA THR A 128 -9.29 -2.52 0.38
C THR A 128 -8.30 -2.10 1.48
N MET A 129 -7.49 -3.04 1.93
CA MET A 129 -6.40 -2.84 2.89
C MET A 129 -5.07 -3.26 2.27
N HIS A 130 -4.01 -2.47 2.50
CA HIS A 130 -2.66 -2.87 2.18
C HIS A 130 -1.98 -3.51 3.39
N VAL A 131 -1.80 -4.84 3.33
CA VAL A 131 -1.30 -5.67 4.43
C VAL A 131 0.22 -5.68 4.53
N ARG A 132 0.76 -6.11 5.69
CA ARG A 132 2.18 -6.44 5.87
C ARG A 132 2.62 -7.66 5.06
N GLY A 133 3.93 -7.84 4.90
CA GLY A 133 4.53 -8.97 4.18
C GLY A 133 4.03 -10.35 4.62
N ARG A 134 3.78 -11.22 3.63
CA ARG A 134 3.26 -12.59 3.78
C ARG A 134 2.01 -12.66 4.64
N SER A 135 1.07 -11.74 4.42
CA SER A 135 -0.23 -11.72 5.10
C SER A 135 -1.38 -11.79 4.12
N TRP A 136 -2.46 -12.43 4.56
CA TRP A 136 -3.72 -12.57 3.86
C TRP A 136 -4.84 -12.28 4.84
N ILE A 137 -5.81 -11.47 4.42
CA ILE A 137 -6.86 -10.94 5.28
C ILE A 137 -8.27 -11.22 4.74
N GLY A 138 -8.37 -12.13 3.76
CA GLY A 138 -9.65 -12.49 3.13
C GLY A 138 -10.63 -13.08 4.14
N LYS A 139 -10.13 -13.85 5.12
CA LYS A 139 -10.95 -14.41 6.21
C LYS A 139 -11.58 -13.30 7.06
N GLU A 140 -10.82 -12.25 7.35
CA GLU A 140 -11.22 -11.18 8.25
C GLU A 140 -12.17 -10.17 7.60
N PHE A 141 -11.88 -9.72 6.37
CA PHE A 141 -12.52 -8.52 5.80
C PHE A 141 -13.54 -8.78 4.69
N ARG A 142 -13.60 -9.97 4.11
CA ARG A 142 -14.41 -10.18 2.90
C ARG A 142 -15.91 -9.92 3.03
N ASN A 143 -16.43 -9.97 4.27
CA ASN A 143 -17.84 -9.76 4.56
C ASN A 143 -18.10 -8.29 4.94
N GLU A 144 -17.06 -7.46 4.97
CA GLU A 144 -17.23 -6.03 5.19
C GLU A 144 -17.82 -5.40 3.94
N PRO A 145 -18.89 -4.60 4.07
CA PRO A 145 -19.60 -4.04 2.91
C PRO A 145 -18.74 -3.05 2.10
N TRP A 146 -17.72 -2.47 2.72
CA TRP A 146 -16.80 -1.53 2.06
C TRP A 146 -15.60 -2.23 1.38
N PHE A 147 -15.33 -3.50 1.69
CA PHE A 147 -14.12 -4.20 1.26
C PHE A 147 -14.34 -4.86 -0.11
N SER A 148 -13.78 -4.26 -1.14
CA SER A 148 -14.11 -4.58 -2.54
C SER A 148 -13.29 -5.72 -3.15
N PHE A 149 -12.05 -5.93 -2.70
CA PHE A 149 -11.15 -6.95 -3.22
C PHE A 149 -10.06 -7.28 -2.21
N ILE A 150 -9.40 -8.43 -2.36
CA ILE A 150 -8.34 -8.91 -1.47
C ILE A 150 -6.98 -8.49 -2.03
N GLY A 151 -6.30 -7.59 -1.33
CA GLY A 151 -4.88 -7.31 -1.53
C GLY A 151 -3.99 -8.15 -0.62
N TYR A 152 -2.89 -8.68 -1.14
CA TYR A 152 -1.84 -9.32 -0.34
C TYR A 152 -0.43 -8.84 -0.72
N GLN A 153 0.50 -8.86 0.23
CA GLN A 153 1.92 -8.54 0.02
C GLN A 153 2.74 -9.83 0.03
N SER A 154 3.31 -10.25 -1.10
CA SER A 154 4.21 -11.42 -1.14
C SER A 154 5.67 -11.07 -0.88
N GLY A 155 6.05 -9.80 -1.06
CA GLY A 155 7.41 -9.32 -0.96
C GLY A 155 7.94 -9.21 0.47
N HIS A 156 9.25 -8.98 0.65
CA HIS A 156 10.35 -9.08 -0.31
C HIS A 156 11.27 -10.26 0.02
N GLY A 157 10.72 -11.37 0.54
CA GLY A 157 11.50 -12.56 0.90
C GLY A 157 12.17 -13.23 -0.31
N ASP A 158 13.33 -13.84 -0.07
CA ASP A 158 14.19 -14.53 -1.06
C ASP A 158 14.44 -16.01 -0.68
N ASP A 159 13.56 -16.58 0.14
CA ASP A 159 13.64 -17.94 0.67
C ASP A 159 12.46 -18.83 0.24
N GLU A 160 12.65 -20.14 0.39
CA GLU A 160 11.65 -21.16 0.04
C GLU A 160 10.32 -20.94 0.77
N LYS A 161 10.37 -20.52 2.05
CA LYS A 161 9.17 -20.24 2.84
C LYS A 161 8.31 -19.16 2.19
N THR A 162 8.92 -18.10 1.66
CA THR A 162 8.23 -17.02 0.95
C THR A 162 7.60 -17.53 -0.34
N PHE A 163 8.34 -18.32 -1.12
CA PHE A 163 7.82 -18.88 -2.37
C PHE A 163 6.68 -19.87 -2.14
N ARG A 164 6.77 -20.73 -1.12
CA ARG A 164 5.68 -21.64 -0.74
C ARG A 164 4.46 -20.88 -0.22
N TRP A 165 4.64 -19.82 0.56
CA TRP A 165 3.51 -19.01 1.01
C TRP A 165 2.71 -18.44 -0.17
N LEU A 166 3.38 -17.93 -1.21
CA LEU A 166 2.72 -17.42 -2.40
C LEU A 166 2.01 -18.54 -3.21
N ASN A 167 2.69 -19.65 -3.47
CA ASN A 167 2.18 -20.67 -4.41
C ASN A 167 1.31 -21.76 -3.77
N GLN A 168 1.50 -22.04 -2.48
CA GLN A 168 0.86 -23.15 -1.76
C GLN A 168 0.12 -22.67 -0.50
N GLY A 169 0.28 -21.40 -0.14
CA GLY A 169 -0.40 -20.78 0.99
C GLY A 169 -1.72 -20.11 0.61
N GLN A 170 -2.16 -19.21 1.48
CA GLN A 170 -3.48 -18.57 1.42
C GLN A 170 -3.81 -17.91 0.06
N PRO A 171 -2.88 -17.26 -0.65
CA PRO A 171 -3.16 -16.76 -2.00
C PRO A 171 -3.62 -17.85 -2.98
N GLY A 172 -3.06 -19.06 -2.90
CA GLY A 172 -3.41 -20.19 -3.76
C GLY A 172 -4.57 -21.06 -3.26
N THR A 173 -4.87 -21.01 -1.96
CA THR A 173 -5.82 -21.94 -1.32
C THR A 173 -7.09 -21.31 -0.76
N GLU A 174 -7.11 -20.00 -0.48
CA GLU A 174 -8.23 -19.34 0.20
C GLU A 174 -9.04 -18.38 -0.71
N TRP A 175 -8.61 -18.16 -1.95
CA TRP A 175 -9.25 -17.21 -2.87
C TRP A 175 -10.71 -17.55 -3.22
N ASN A 176 -11.07 -18.83 -3.19
CA ASN A 176 -12.37 -19.36 -3.62
C ASN A 176 -13.43 -19.45 -2.52
N ASN A 177 -13.07 -19.10 -1.28
CA ASN A 177 -14.01 -19.04 -0.17
C ASN A 177 -15.13 -18.01 -0.53
N LYS A 178 -16.31 -18.03 0.13
CA LYS A 178 -17.42 -17.07 -0.15
C LYS A 178 -17.50 -15.90 0.85
N PRO A 179 -17.94 -14.69 0.42
CA PRO A 179 -18.22 -14.26 -0.96
C PRO A 179 -16.95 -14.10 -1.80
N ASN A 180 -16.93 -14.60 -3.05
CA ASN A 180 -15.77 -14.48 -3.92
C ASN A 180 -15.44 -12.99 -4.16
N LEU A 181 -14.19 -12.61 -3.96
CA LEU A 181 -13.70 -11.26 -4.24
C LEU A 181 -12.51 -11.35 -5.21
N PRO A 182 -12.27 -10.31 -6.04
CA PRO A 182 -11.05 -10.23 -6.83
C PRO A 182 -9.81 -10.27 -5.92
N VAL A 183 -8.70 -10.83 -6.41
CA VAL A 183 -7.46 -11.00 -5.65
C VAL A 183 -6.30 -10.37 -6.41
N ILE A 184 -5.45 -9.60 -5.72
CA ILE A 184 -4.29 -8.94 -6.33
C ILE A 184 -3.09 -8.95 -5.38
N ASN A 185 -1.91 -9.26 -5.91
CA ASN A 185 -0.66 -9.02 -5.21
C ASN A 185 -0.35 -7.53 -5.29
N ILE A 186 -0.46 -6.83 -4.16
CA ILE A 186 -0.34 -5.38 -4.09
C ILE A 186 1.09 -4.92 -3.81
N GLU A 187 1.97 -5.82 -3.37
CA GLU A 187 3.39 -5.55 -3.15
C GLU A 187 4.20 -6.86 -3.22
N PRO A 188 4.69 -7.24 -4.41
CA PRO A 188 5.66 -8.31 -4.57
C PRO A 188 7.08 -7.84 -4.17
N ASN A 189 8.09 -8.69 -4.38
CA ASN A 189 9.48 -8.24 -4.27
C ASN A 189 9.75 -7.07 -5.23
N TYR A 190 10.41 -6.02 -4.76
CA TYR A 190 10.80 -4.90 -5.60
C TYR A 190 12.11 -5.18 -6.34
N GLU A 191 12.23 -4.70 -7.57
CA GLU A 191 13.48 -4.82 -8.33
C GLU A 191 14.59 -3.98 -7.71
N ALA A 192 15.83 -4.46 -7.76
CA ALA A 192 17.01 -3.89 -7.10
C ALA A 192 16.91 -3.78 -5.56
N HIS A 193 15.86 -4.33 -4.94
CA HIS A 193 15.70 -4.40 -3.49
C HIS A 193 16.34 -5.69 -2.95
N ASN A 194 17.00 -5.61 -1.79
CA ASN A 194 17.56 -6.79 -1.12
C ASN A 194 16.48 -7.68 -0.50
N GLY A 195 16.62 -8.99 -0.65
CA GLY A 195 15.78 -9.97 0.03
C GLY A 195 15.86 -9.92 1.56
N TYR A 196 14.86 -10.49 2.23
CA TYR A 196 14.81 -10.49 3.70
C TYR A 196 15.80 -11.45 4.36
N THR A 197 16.00 -12.65 3.79
CA THR A 197 16.69 -13.75 4.44
C THR A 197 18.15 -13.82 4.00
N TYR A 198 18.41 -13.92 2.70
CA TYR A 198 19.78 -14.06 2.15
C TYR A 198 20.34 -12.75 1.62
N ARG A 199 19.56 -11.66 1.68
CA ARG A 199 19.92 -10.34 1.13
C ARG A 199 20.25 -10.38 -0.36
N LYS A 200 19.70 -11.35 -1.11
CA LYS A 200 19.86 -11.39 -2.57
C LYS A 200 19.15 -10.21 -3.18
N VAL A 201 19.83 -9.49 -4.07
CA VAL A 201 19.21 -8.41 -4.84
C VAL A 201 18.17 -9.04 -5.78
N HIS A 202 16.92 -8.60 -5.68
CA HIS A 202 15.88 -9.00 -6.59
C HIS A 202 16.12 -8.38 -7.97
N ASN A 203 16.36 -9.20 -8.96
CA ASN A 203 16.49 -8.79 -10.36
C ASN A 203 15.15 -8.88 -11.11
N ASP A 204 15.19 -8.43 -12.36
CA ASP A 204 14.14 -8.53 -13.38
C ASP A 204 13.50 -9.93 -13.45
N HIS A 205 14.29 -11.00 -13.43
CA HIS A 205 13.78 -12.37 -13.39
C HIS A 205 12.97 -12.64 -12.11
N SER A 206 13.44 -12.17 -10.96
CA SER A 206 12.76 -12.40 -9.68
C SER A 206 11.43 -11.65 -9.58
N VAL A 207 11.35 -10.41 -10.10
CA VAL A 207 10.09 -9.65 -10.15
C VAL A 207 9.11 -10.24 -11.16
N ARG A 208 9.56 -10.63 -12.36
CA ARG A 208 8.71 -11.33 -13.34
C ARG A 208 8.17 -12.64 -12.77
N ARG A 209 9.02 -13.46 -12.12
CA ARG A 209 8.58 -14.69 -11.46
C ARG A 209 7.46 -14.43 -10.45
N ALA A 210 7.62 -13.45 -9.57
CA ALA A 210 6.59 -13.13 -8.58
C ALA A 210 5.31 -12.60 -9.23
N ALA A 211 5.41 -11.78 -10.28
CA ALA A 211 4.26 -11.31 -11.04
C ALA A 211 3.50 -12.48 -11.70
N TYR A 212 4.18 -13.32 -12.49
CA TYR A 212 3.55 -14.45 -13.16
C TYR A 212 2.97 -15.47 -12.18
N TRP A 213 3.65 -15.78 -11.08
CA TRP A 213 3.06 -16.63 -10.04
C TRP A 213 1.81 -16.00 -9.45
N SER A 214 1.83 -14.71 -9.14
CA SER A 214 0.64 -14.01 -8.62
C SER A 214 -0.54 -14.05 -9.59
N LEU A 215 -0.28 -14.03 -10.91
CA LEU A 215 -1.31 -14.16 -11.93
C LEU A 215 -1.89 -15.59 -12.03
N LEU A 216 -1.12 -16.61 -11.61
CA LEU A 216 -1.46 -18.02 -11.81
C LEU A 216 -1.98 -18.73 -10.55
N VAL A 217 -1.72 -18.20 -9.35
CA VAL A 217 -2.13 -18.84 -8.08
C VAL A 217 -3.62 -18.66 -7.76
N SER A 218 -4.27 -17.63 -8.30
CA SER A 218 -5.69 -17.34 -8.10
C SER A 218 -6.25 -16.56 -9.29
N PRO A 219 -7.58 -16.51 -9.50
CA PRO A 219 -8.19 -15.56 -10.44
C PRO A 219 -7.81 -14.14 -10.05
N THR A 220 -6.86 -13.60 -10.80
CA THR A 220 -6.18 -12.35 -10.46
C THR A 220 -6.93 -11.13 -11.01
N ALA A 221 -6.97 -10.06 -10.23
CA ALA A 221 -7.38 -8.73 -10.66
C ALA A 221 -6.21 -7.93 -11.27
N GLY A 222 -5.00 -8.48 -11.24
CA GLY A 222 -3.78 -7.87 -11.76
C GLY A 222 -2.56 -8.13 -10.88
N VAL A 223 -1.50 -7.37 -11.14
CA VAL A 223 -0.26 -7.39 -10.36
C VAL A 223 0.26 -5.97 -10.21
N THR A 224 1.06 -5.77 -9.17
CA THR A 224 1.78 -4.52 -8.96
C THR A 224 3.27 -4.77 -9.12
N TYR A 225 4.02 -3.70 -9.32
CA TYR A 225 5.48 -3.72 -9.41
C TYR A 225 6.02 -2.56 -8.57
N GLY A 226 7.21 -2.75 -8.02
CA GLY A 226 7.99 -1.67 -7.43
C GLY A 226 9.46 -1.87 -7.75
N GLY A 227 10.18 -0.75 -7.84
CA GLY A 227 11.62 -0.73 -8.07
C GLY A 227 12.31 0.13 -7.02
N GLN A 228 13.47 -0.34 -6.54
CA GLN A 228 14.29 0.40 -5.60
C GLN A 228 14.71 1.75 -6.20
N GLY A 229 14.44 2.84 -5.48
CA GLY A 229 14.63 4.21 -5.98
C GLY A 229 13.36 4.85 -6.54
N ILE A 230 12.43 4.07 -7.11
CA ILE A 230 11.10 4.55 -7.53
C ILE A 230 10.19 4.72 -6.31
N TRP A 231 10.01 3.67 -5.51
CA TRP A 231 9.07 3.70 -4.36
C TRP A 231 9.46 4.77 -3.32
N GLY A 232 10.76 5.07 -3.21
CA GLY A 232 11.32 6.09 -2.34
C GLY A 232 11.50 7.46 -2.98
N TRP A 233 11.19 7.63 -4.28
CA TRP A 233 11.40 8.87 -5.04
C TRP A 233 12.81 9.47 -4.89
N HIS A 234 13.84 8.63 -4.89
CA HIS A 234 15.21 9.07 -4.66
C HIS A 234 15.69 10.01 -5.77
N THR A 235 16.41 11.08 -5.42
CA THR A 235 17.03 12.00 -6.39
C THR A 235 18.53 11.78 -6.54
N LYS A 236 19.12 10.96 -5.68
CA LYS A 236 20.51 10.54 -5.68
C LYS A 236 20.62 9.10 -5.20
N VAL A 237 21.74 8.44 -5.45
CA VAL A 237 22.01 7.12 -4.88
C VAL A 237 22.03 7.24 -3.37
N GLN A 238 21.14 6.52 -2.69
CA GLN A 238 21.08 6.54 -1.23
C GLN A 238 20.40 5.30 -0.68
N VAL A 239 20.67 5.03 0.59
CA VAL A 239 19.90 4.09 1.40
C VAL A 239 18.54 4.72 1.72
N PRO A 240 17.40 4.03 1.50
CA PRO A 240 16.11 4.58 1.87
C PRO A 240 15.99 4.75 3.39
N ALA A 241 15.45 5.89 3.83
CA ALA A 241 15.30 6.22 5.24
C ALA A 241 14.53 5.13 5.99
N ALA A 242 15.01 4.74 7.17
CA ALA A 242 14.45 3.66 7.99
C ALA A 242 14.39 2.27 7.33
N HIS A 243 15.08 2.05 6.19
CA HIS A 243 15.08 0.80 5.42
C HIS A 243 16.50 0.39 5.00
N GLY A 244 17.46 0.48 5.93
CA GLY A 244 18.89 0.24 5.64
C GLY A 244 19.22 -1.10 4.99
N SER A 245 18.49 -2.14 5.37
CA SER A 245 18.70 -3.51 4.90
C SER A 245 18.25 -3.76 3.46
N THR A 246 17.53 -2.81 2.85
CA THR A 246 16.92 -2.95 1.51
C THR A 246 17.89 -2.67 0.37
N GLY A 247 19.09 -2.16 0.66
CA GLY A 247 20.10 -1.82 -0.33
C GLY A 247 20.01 -0.37 -0.83
N LEU A 248 20.92 0.00 -1.72
CA LEU A 248 20.98 1.34 -2.30
C LEU A 248 19.91 1.50 -3.38
N GLY A 249 19.15 2.61 -3.32
CA GLY A 249 18.25 2.99 -4.40
C GLY A 249 18.89 4.04 -5.29
N SER A 250 18.89 3.78 -6.60
CA SER A 250 19.24 4.74 -7.65
C SER A 250 18.26 5.92 -7.68
N PRO A 251 18.61 7.05 -8.32
CA PRO A 251 17.65 8.10 -8.60
C PRO A 251 16.45 7.56 -9.39
N TRP A 252 15.24 8.01 -9.11
CA TRP A 252 14.00 7.49 -9.71
C TRP A 252 14.00 7.60 -11.24
N TYR A 253 14.61 8.67 -11.79
CA TYR A 253 14.70 8.90 -13.24
C TYR A 253 15.70 7.97 -13.94
N ILE A 254 16.52 7.23 -13.19
CA ILE A 254 17.32 6.10 -13.67
C ILE A 254 16.59 4.79 -13.39
N ALA A 255 16.02 4.65 -12.19
CA ALA A 255 15.33 3.43 -11.77
C ALA A 255 14.07 3.13 -12.61
N LYS A 256 13.44 4.14 -13.22
CA LYS A 256 12.33 3.96 -14.16
C LYS A 256 12.70 3.11 -15.39
N ASP A 257 13.99 2.99 -15.70
CA ASP A 257 14.52 2.21 -16.83
C ASP A 257 15.04 0.83 -16.40
N LEU A 258 14.73 0.40 -15.16
CA LEU A 258 14.95 -0.98 -14.73
C LEU A 258 14.19 -1.96 -15.66
N PRO A 259 14.77 -3.11 -15.99
CA PRO A 259 14.23 -4.02 -17.02
C PRO A 259 13.02 -4.88 -16.60
N GLY A 260 12.55 -4.78 -15.35
CA GLY A 260 11.45 -5.58 -14.81
C GLY A 260 10.06 -5.30 -15.37
#